data_AF-A0A9Q3CXN1-F1
#
_entry.id   AF-A0A9Q3CXN1-F1
#
_cell.length_a   1.000
_cell.length_b   1.000
_cell.length_c   1.000
_cell.angle_alpha   90.00
_cell.angle_beta   90.00
_cell.angle_gamma   90.00
#
_symmetry.space_group_name_H-M   'P 1'
#
loop_
_entity.id
_entity.type
_entity.pdbx_description
1 polymer ?
#
loop_
_entity_poly.entity_id
_entity_poly.type
_entity_poly.pdbx_seq_one_letter_code
_entity_poly.pdbx_strand_id
1 'polypeptide(L)'
;MAKSFYKLCDQQTVYEVTEERLKAYEELKNDLTNAPFPLMPDWKLPLKLYIDACGEGLGAALHQTQIINDKPVEGKFASFEEKLSQKKKDMGKAKWNAFA
;
A
#
# COMPACT_ATOMS: atom_id res chain seq x y z
N MET A 1 -7.58 1.41 -0.46
CA MET A 1 -8.45 2.09 -1.46
C MET A 1 -9.28 1.12 -2.31
N ALA A 2 -8.76 -0.03 -2.76
CA ALA A 2 -9.52 -0.94 -3.65
C ALA A 2 -10.54 -1.90 -2.97
N LYS A 3 -10.87 -1.73 -1.68
CA LYS A 3 -11.64 -2.71 -0.88
C LYS A 3 -13.05 -2.96 -1.43
N SER A 4 -13.73 -1.91 -1.90
CA SER A 4 -15.08 -1.99 -2.45
C SER A 4 -15.14 -2.75 -3.79
N PHE A 5 -14.05 -2.71 -4.57
CA PHE A 5 -13.92 -3.45 -5.84
C PHE A 5 -13.68 -4.94 -5.63
N TYR A 6 -12.90 -5.35 -4.61
CA TYR A 6 -12.66 -6.77 -4.35
C TYR A 6 -13.94 -7.57 -4.07
N LYS A 7 -14.99 -6.93 -3.53
CA LYS A 7 -16.31 -7.56 -3.36
C LYS A 7 -16.97 -7.91 -4.69
N LEU A 8 -16.70 -7.16 -5.77
CA LEU A 8 -17.28 -7.46 -7.09
C LEU A 8 -16.71 -8.74 -7.72
N CYS A 9 -15.60 -9.27 -7.20
CA CYS A 9 -15.05 -10.54 -7.63
C CYS A 9 -15.81 -11.75 -7.04
N ASP A 10 -16.73 -11.52 -6.12
CA ASP A 10 -17.59 -12.56 -5.56
C ASP A 10 -18.83 -12.79 -6.44
N GLN A 11 -19.14 -14.06 -6.70
CA GLN A 11 -20.21 -14.45 -7.62
C GLN A 11 -21.60 -14.06 -7.13
N GLN A 12 -21.79 -13.90 -5.83
CA GLN A 12 -23.06 -13.50 -5.21
C GLN A 12 -23.25 -11.98 -5.19
N THR A 13 -22.20 -11.22 -5.50
CA THR A 13 -22.26 -9.76 -5.44
C THR A 13 -22.83 -9.21 -6.73
N VAL A 14 -23.92 -8.44 -6.62
CA VAL A 14 -24.50 -7.71 -7.76
C VAL A 14 -23.49 -6.67 -8.27
N TYR A 15 -23.27 -6.67 -9.58
CA TYR A 15 -22.40 -5.72 -10.24
C TYR A 15 -23.13 -4.38 -10.42
N GLU A 16 -23.00 -3.52 -9.43
CA GLU A 16 -23.63 -2.19 -9.41
C GLU A 16 -22.60 -1.10 -9.05
N VAL A 17 -22.81 0.09 -9.60
CA VAL A 17 -22.01 1.27 -9.27
C VAL A 17 -22.67 2.00 -8.09
N THR A 18 -22.18 1.74 -6.89
CA THR A 18 -22.57 2.48 -5.69
C THR A 18 -21.75 3.76 -5.56
N GLU A 19 -22.22 4.73 -4.76
CA GLU A 19 -21.45 5.94 -4.46
C GLU A 19 -20.08 5.64 -3.86
N GLU A 20 -19.98 4.64 -2.98
CA GLU A 20 -18.69 4.18 -2.40
C GLU A 20 -17.73 3.69 -3.48
N ARG A 21 -18.22 2.91 -4.45
CA ARG A 21 -17.40 2.39 -5.56
C ARG A 21 -16.99 3.49 -6.51
N LEU A 22 -17.89 4.43 -6.82
CA LEU A 22 -17.57 5.56 -7.67
C LEU A 22 -16.49 6.45 -7.02
N LYS A 23 -16.62 6.73 -5.73
CA LYS A 23 -15.59 7.48 -4.98
C LYS A 23 -14.25 6.77 -4.99
N ALA A 24 -14.23 5.46 -4.70
CA ALA A 24 -13.01 4.67 -4.73
C ALA A 24 -12.37 4.61 -6.14
N TYR A 25 -13.19 4.68 -7.19
CA TYR A 25 -12.70 4.72 -8.58
C TYR A 25 -12.00 6.04 -8.88
N GLU A 26 -12.63 7.17 -8.54
CA GLU A 26 -12.03 8.49 -8.79
C GLU A 26 -10.78 8.72 -7.94
N GLU A 27 -10.75 8.24 -6.69
CA GLU A 27 -9.53 8.23 -5.86
C GLU A 27 -8.42 7.43 -6.55
N LEU A 28 -8.69 6.21 -6.99
CA LEU A 28 -7.69 5.37 -7.66
C LEU A 28 -7.18 6.01 -8.96
N LYS A 29 -8.07 6.61 -9.74
CA LYS A 29 -7.71 7.32 -10.97
C LYS A 29 -6.84 8.54 -10.67
N ASN A 30 -7.19 9.31 -9.64
CA ASN A 30 -6.38 10.45 -9.18
C ASN A 30 -4.99 9.98 -8.75
N ASP A 31 -4.89 8.91 -7.96
CA ASP A 31 -3.61 8.39 -7.49
C ASP A 31 -2.73 7.89 -8.64
N LEU A 32 -3.32 7.20 -9.63
CA LEU A 32 -2.58 6.70 -10.79
C LEU A 32 -2.10 7.83 -11.72
N THR A 33 -2.90 8.89 -11.87
CA THR A 33 -2.57 10.01 -12.76
C THR A 33 -1.63 11.04 -12.13
N ASN A 34 -1.57 11.09 -10.80
CA ASN A 34 -0.67 11.99 -10.05
C ASN A 34 0.47 11.24 -9.35
N ALA A 35 0.67 9.95 -9.64
CA ALA A 35 1.74 9.17 -9.03
C ALA A 35 3.11 9.78 -9.36
N PRO A 36 4.01 9.95 -8.36
CA PRO A 36 5.36 10.40 -8.63
C PRO A 36 6.12 9.36 -9.45
N PHE A 37 7.01 9.82 -10.34
CA PHE A 37 7.83 8.92 -11.14
C PHE A 37 8.77 8.10 -10.22
N PRO A 38 8.72 6.76 -10.27
CA PRO A 38 9.57 5.94 -9.42
C PRO A 38 11.03 6.03 -9.85
N LEU A 39 11.93 6.02 -8.86
CA LEU A 39 13.36 5.96 -9.11
C LEU A 39 13.73 4.57 -9.64
N MET A 40 14.47 4.48 -10.76
CA MET A 40 15.00 3.21 -11.25
C MET A 40 16.06 2.68 -10.28
N PRO A 41 15.97 1.44 -9.76
CA PRO A 41 16.93 0.95 -8.79
C PRO A 41 18.31 0.66 -9.42
N ASP A 42 19.37 0.99 -8.70
CA ASP A 42 20.73 0.52 -8.94
C ASP A 42 21.04 -0.67 -8.03
N TRP A 43 21.14 -1.87 -8.60
CA TRP A 43 21.37 -3.11 -7.85
C TRP A 43 22.73 -3.20 -7.15
N LYS A 44 23.64 -2.27 -7.40
CA LYS A 44 24.94 -2.18 -6.70
C LYS A 44 24.86 -1.40 -5.39
N LEU A 45 23.79 -0.62 -5.19
CA LEU A 45 23.61 0.24 -4.02
C LEU A 45 22.61 -0.37 -3.02
N PRO A 46 22.77 -0.10 -1.72
CA PRO A 46 21.87 -0.63 -0.70
C PRO A 46 20.45 -0.06 -0.83
N LEU A 47 19.47 -0.89 -0.49
CA LEU A 47 18.05 -0.54 -0.44
C LEU A 47 17.62 -0.20 0.99
N LYS A 48 16.68 0.73 1.14
CA LYS A 48 16.04 1.09 2.41
C LYS A 48 14.58 0.67 2.40
N LEU A 49 14.19 -0.21 3.32
CA LEU A 49 12.81 -0.66 3.47
C LEU A 49 12.15 0.08 4.64
N TYR A 50 11.18 0.92 4.32
CA TYR A 50 10.26 1.53 5.29
C TYR A 50 9.02 0.65 5.40
N ILE A 51 8.58 0.38 6.64
CA ILE A 51 7.42 -0.46 6.92
C ILE A 51 6.53 0.30 7.88
N ASP A 52 5.24 0.29 7.61
CA ASP A 52 4.18 0.76 8.52
C ASP A 52 3.11 -0.32 8.63
N ALA A 53 2.51 -0.46 9.81
CA ALA A 53 1.49 -1.47 10.05
C ALA A 53 0.35 -0.89 10.88
N CYS A 54 -0.87 -1.24 10.50
CA CYS A 54 -2.06 -0.94 11.29
C CYS A 54 -2.84 -2.22 11.57
N GLY A 55 -3.90 -2.11 12.39
CA GLY A 55 -4.79 -3.23 12.70
C GLY A 55 -5.49 -3.84 11.47
N GLU A 56 -5.43 -3.18 10.30
CA GLU A 56 -6.05 -3.67 9.07
C GLU A 56 -5.08 -4.27 8.04
N GLY A 57 -3.85 -3.77 7.97
CA GLY A 57 -2.93 -4.00 6.86
C GLY A 57 -1.48 -3.67 7.20
N LEU A 58 -0.57 -4.15 6.37
CA LEU A 58 0.86 -3.83 6.37
C LEU A 58 1.16 -3.04 5.10
N GLY A 59 1.80 -1.89 5.25
CA GLY A 59 2.35 -1.09 4.16
C GLY A 59 3.87 -1.12 4.21
N ALA A 60 4.51 -1.13 3.04
CA ALA A 60 5.94 -0.96 2.94
C ALA A 60 6.32 -0.11 1.72
N ALA A 61 7.35 0.71 1.87
CA ALA A 61 7.93 1.51 0.81
C ALA A 61 9.42 1.22 0.71
N LEU A 62 9.87 0.93 -0.50
CA LEU A 62 11.25 0.54 -0.74
C LEU A 62 11.94 1.67 -1.52
N HIS A 63 12.99 2.19 -0.91
CA HIS A 63 13.67 3.41 -1.27
C HIS A 63 15.15 3.12 -1.56
N GLN A 64 15.79 4.02 -2.29
CA GLN A 64 17.22 3.99 -2.51
C GLN A 64 17.78 5.41 -2.60
N THR A 65 18.98 5.61 -2.04
CA THR A 65 19.73 6.85 -2.20
C THR A 65 20.70 6.70 -3.37
N GLN A 66 20.60 7.60 -4.36
CA GLN A 66 21.47 7.63 -5.55
C GLN A 66 22.02 9.04 -5.75
N ILE A 67 23.12 9.17 -6.50
CA ILE A 67 23.62 10.48 -6.92
C ILE A 67 22.96 10.84 -8.26
N ILE A 68 22.14 11.89 -8.26
CA ILE A 68 21.48 12.43 -9.44
C ILE A 68 21.82 13.91 -9.52
N ASN A 69 22.40 14.35 -10.64
CA ASN A 69 22.88 15.72 -10.82
C ASN A 69 23.81 16.17 -9.68
N ASP A 70 24.80 15.32 -9.36
CA ASP A 70 25.80 15.53 -8.30
C ASP A 70 25.25 15.71 -6.88
N LYS A 71 23.97 15.34 -6.65
CA LYS A 71 23.32 15.43 -5.35
C LYS A 71 22.80 14.07 -4.90
N PRO A 72 22.93 13.72 -3.62
CA PRO A 72 22.26 12.55 -3.08
C PRO A 72 20.75 12.78 -3.07
N VAL A 73 20.03 11.96 -3.82
CA VAL A 73 18.57 11.94 -3.89
C VAL A 73 18.11 10.59 -3.37
N GLU A 74 17.24 10.61 -2.36
CA GLU A 74 16.50 9.42 -1.97
C GLU A 74 15.18 9.37 -2.72
N GLY A 75 14.98 8.29 -3.47
CA GLY A 75 13.75 8.07 -4.22
C GLY A 75 13.09 6.76 -3.83
N LYS A 76 11.76 6.76 -3.89
CA LYS A 76 10.96 5.55 -3.79
C LYS A 76 11.01 4.81 -5.13
N PHE A 77 11.30 3.52 -5.08
CA PHE A 77 11.25 2.68 -6.27
C PHE A 77 10.00 1.79 -6.29
N ALA A 78 9.52 1.31 -5.12
CA ALA A 78 8.35 0.45 -5.03
C ALA A 78 7.55 0.69 -3.75
N SER A 79 6.26 0.34 -3.80
CA SER A 79 5.38 0.28 -2.62
C SER A 79 4.67 -1.07 -2.61
N PHE A 80 4.49 -1.61 -1.42
CA PHE A 80 3.84 -2.89 -1.16
C PHE A 80 2.75 -2.68 -0.12
N GLU A 81 1.60 -3.29 -0.34
CA GLU A 81 0.49 -3.26 0.61
C GLU A 81 -0.07 -4.68 0.73
N GLU A 82 -0.09 -5.22 1.96
CA GLU A 82 -0.70 -6.50 2.27
C GLU A 82 -1.85 -6.30 3.25
N LYS A 83 -3.04 -6.79 2.88
CA LYS A 83 -4.16 -6.83 3.82
C LYS A 83 -3.95 -7.98 4.80
N LEU A 84 -4.05 -7.69 6.10
CA LEU A 84 -3.92 -8.73 7.11
C LEU A 84 -5.11 -9.70 7.07
N SER A 85 -4.84 -10.99 7.23
CA SER A 85 -5.87 -12.00 7.42
C SER A 85 -6.54 -11.85 8.79
N GLN A 86 -7.78 -12.33 8.93
CA GLN A 86 -8.54 -12.22 10.17
C GLN A 86 -7.77 -12.83 11.36
N LYS A 87 -7.17 -14.01 11.17
CA LYS A 87 -6.33 -14.67 12.18
C LYS A 87 -5.16 -13.78 12.66
N LYS A 88 -4.47 -13.09 11.75
CA LYS A 88 -3.37 -12.17 12.10
C LYS A 88 -3.89 -10.97 12.90
N LYS A 89 -5.07 -10.44 12.55
CA LYS A 89 -5.72 -9.33 13.26
C LYS A 89 -6.14 -9.71 14.67
N ASP A 90 -6.74 -10.88 14.83
CA ASP A 90 -7.22 -11.37 16.13
C ASP A 90 -6.05 -11.62 17.10
N MET A 91 -4.96 -12.20 16.58
CA MET A 91 -3.72 -12.37 17.34
C MET A 91 -3.11 -11.02 17.76
N GLY A 92 -3.12 -10.01 16.88
CA GLY A 92 -2.65 -8.67 17.19
C GLY A 92 -3.44 -8.03 18.32
N LYS A 93 -4.78 -8.11 18.26
CA LYS A 93 -5.67 -7.61 19.33
C LYS A 93 -5.46 -8.33 20.66
N ALA A 94 -5.34 -9.67 20.63
CA ALA A 94 -5.12 -10.46 21.83
C ALA A 94 -3.80 -10.09 22.52
N LYS A 95 -2.74 -9.83 21.75
CA LYS A 95 -1.47 -9.34 22.31
C LYS A 95 -1.60 -7.94 22.89
N TRP A 96 -2.25 -7.01 22.20
CA TRP A 96 -2.39 -5.63 22.67
C TRP A 96 -3.16 -5.53 23.99
N ASN A 97 -4.25 -6.28 24.11
CA ASN A 97 -5.06 -6.34 25.34
C ASN A 97 -4.35 -7.02 26.51
N ALA A 98 -3.27 -7.78 26.28
CA ALA A 98 -2.46 -8.36 27.35
C ALA A 98 -1.47 -7.38 27.99
N PHE A 99 -1.29 -6.20 27.38
CA PHE A 99 -0.43 -5.11 27.87
C PHE A 99 -1.22 -3.90 28.40
N ALA A 100 -2.56 -3.96 28.37
CA ALA A 100 -3.47 -2.93 28.87
C ALA A 100 -4.16 -3.41 30.14
#